data_AF-Q9XF18-F1
#
_entry.id   AF-Q9XF18-F1
#
_cell.length_a   1.000
_cell.length_b   1.000
_cell.length_c   1.000
_cell.angle_alpha   90.00
_cell.angle_beta   90.00
_cell.angle_gamma   90.00
#
_symmetry.space_group_name_H-M   'P 1'
#
loop_
_entity.id
_entity.type
_entity.pdbx_description
1 polymer ?
#
loop_
_entity_poly.entity_id
_entity_poly.type
_entity_poly.pdbx_seq_one_letter_code
_entity_poly.pdbx_strand_id
1 'polypeptide(L)'
;ECALWMPCRSGMNLQLSHTLNYEAHIGSTVPFSLPIVSEVFKSSRAMRIPYTCPLVRIRPLVARYVQPEVVALRVPLLNLSNFQINDWPDVSAKSYAIMVLILPTDSTRKWRDHELELVDVVADQVAVALSHAAILEESMRASDQLVEQNGALDLARREAELAIHARNDFLAVMNHEMR
;
A
#
# COMPACT_ATOMS: atom_id res chain seq x y z
N GLU A 1 12.36 10.88 12.17
CA GLU A 1 11.04 10.32 11.80
C GLU A 1 10.98 10.13 10.31
N CYS A 2 10.39 9.03 9.84
CA CYS A 2 10.07 8.81 8.44
C CYS A 2 8.57 8.50 8.34
N ALA A 3 7.92 9.11 7.37
CA ALA A 3 6.51 8.90 7.08
C ALA A 3 6.27 8.75 5.59
N LEU A 4 5.39 7.83 5.21
CA LEU A 4 5.02 7.57 3.84
C LEU A 4 3.55 7.90 3.59
N TRP A 5 3.32 8.84 2.69
CA TRP A 5 2.02 9.30 2.25
C TRP A 5 1.68 8.70 0.90
N MET A 6 0.65 7.88 0.85
CA MET A 6 0.20 7.15 -0.33
C MET A 6 -1.04 7.81 -0.92
N PRO A 7 -1.22 7.82 -2.25
CA PRO A 7 -2.47 8.27 -2.86
C PRO A 7 -3.66 7.44 -2.38
N CYS A 8 -4.77 8.09 -2.05
CA CYS A 8 -6.04 7.41 -1.82
C CYS A 8 -6.64 6.91 -3.13
N ARG A 9 -7.51 5.89 -3.05
CA ARG A 9 -8.29 5.37 -4.20
C ARG A 9 -9.10 6.44 -4.93
N SER A 10 -9.59 7.46 -4.22
CA SER A 10 -10.33 8.56 -4.83
C SER A 10 -9.46 9.49 -5.68
N GLY A 11 -8.12 9.40 -5.59
CA GLY A 11 -7.18 10.25 -6.32
C GLY A 11 -7.13 11.71 -5.85
N MET A 12 -7.97 12.11 -4.88
CA MET A 12 -8.07 13.51 -4.44
C MET A 12 -7.18 13.85 -3.24
N ASN A 13 -6.83 12.84 -2.44
CA ASN A 13 -6.05 13.02 -1.21
C ASN A 13 -4.90 12.01 -1.13
N LEU A 14 -3.83 12.41 -0.47
CA LEU A 14 -2.81 11.54 0.09
C LEU A 14 -3.26 11.09 1.48
N GLN A 15 -2.96 9.85 1.84
CA GLN A 15 -3.17 9.28 3.16
C GLN A 15 -1.85 8.83 3.76
N LEU A 16 -1.66 9.09 5.05
CA LEU A 16 -0.53 8.58 5.80
C LEU A 16 -0.69 7.07 5.98
N SER A 17 0.15 6.29 5.29
CA SER A 17 0.11 4.83 5.30
C SER A 17 1.07 4.23 6.33
N HIS A 18 2.29 4.76 6.41
CA HIS A 18 3.32 4.23 7.29
C HIS A 18 4.09 5.35 8.00
N THR A 19 4.51 5.07 9.24
CA THR A 19 5.42 5.89 10.03
C THR A 19 6.41 4.98 10.76
N LEU A 20 7.57 5.49 11.18
CA LEU A 20 8.55 4.66 11.90
C LEU A 20 8.31 4.63 13.41
N ASN A 21 7.88 5.75 14.03
CA ASN A 21 7.76 5.82 15.49
C ASN A 21 6.40 6.31 16.00
N TYR A 22 5.52 6.82 15.13
CA TYR A 22 4.26 7.44 15.55
C TYR A 22 3.06 6.89 14.76
N GLU A 23 2.58 5.72 15.16
CA GLU A 23 1.47 5.02 14.48
C GLU A 23 0.10 5.68 14.71
N ALA A 24 -0.04 6.51 15.75
CA ALA A 24 -1.30 7.14 16.16
C ALA A 24 -1.97 8.04 15.10
N HIS A 25 -1.26 8.39 14.03
CA HIS A 25 -1.74 9.27 12.97
C HIS A 25 -1.97 8.57 11.62
N ILE A 26 -1.71 7.26 11.54
CA ILE A 26 -2.00 6.47 10.32
C ILE A 26 -3.46 6.66 9.93
N GLY A 27 -3.70 6.87 8.64
CA GLY A 27 -5.02 7.18 8.09
C GLY A 27 -5.31 8.67 7.90
N SER A 28 -4.50 9.57 8.46
CA SER A 28 -4.61 11.02 8.24
C SER A 28 -4.50 11.38 6.76
N THR A 29 -5.25 12.37 6.29
CA THR A 29 -5.30 12.73 4.86
C THR A 29 -4.88 14.17 4.58
N VAL A 30 -4.26 14.38 3.42
CA VAL A 30 -3.81 15.68 2.91
C VAL A 30 -4.24 15.83 1.45
N PRO A 31 -4.82 16.96 1.02
CA PRO A 31 -5.25 17.14 -0.38
C PRO A 31 -4.10 17.16 -1.40
N PHE A 32 -4.32 16.57 -2.57
CA PHE A 32 -3.40 16.69 -3.72
C PHE A 32 -3.27 18.13 -4.23
N SER A 33 -4.30 18.95 -4.02
CA SER A 33 -4.35 20.35 -4.45
C SER A 33 -3.39 21.26 -3.69
N LEU A 34 -2.73 20.78 -2.63
CA LEU A 34 -1.75 21.59 -1.91
C LEU A 34 -0.56 21.92 -2.83
N PRO A 35 -0.15 23.20 -2.93
CA PRO A 35 0.96 23.61 -3.80
C PRO A 35 2.24 22.83 -3.53
N ILE A 36 2.56 22.60 -2.25
CA ILE A 36 3.76 21.87 -1.83
C ILE A 36 3.75 20.40 -2.28
N VAL A 37 2.57 19.77 -2.33
CA VAL A 37 2.43 18.40 -2.84
C VAL A 37 2.74 18.38 -4.34
N SER A 38 2.20 19.35 -5.09
CA SER A 38 2.50 19.50 -6.52
C SER A 38 4.00 19.76 -6.79
N GLU A 39 4.64 20.60 -5.97
CA GLU A 39 6.07 20.90 -6.06
C GLU A 39 6.93 19.66 -5.81
N VAL A 40 6.63 18.90 -4.74
CA VAL A 40 7.34 17.66 -4.43
C VAL A 40 7.19 16.64 -5.56
N PHE A 41 6.02 16.51 -6.18
CA PHE A 41 5.84 15.59 -7.31
C PHE A 41 6.56 16.02 -8.59
N LYS A 42 6.70 17.32 -8.83
CA LYS A 42 7.47 17.84 -9.97
C LYS A 42 8.98 17.65 -9.77
N SER A 43 9.45 17.70 -8.53
CA SER A 43 10.86 17.52 -8.19
C SER A 43 11.30 16.06 -8.28
N SER A 44 12.44 15.80 -8.91
CA SER A 44 13.13 14.50 -8.84
C SER A 44 14.11 14.39 -7.68
N ARG A 45 14.24 15.45 -6.89
CA ARG A 45 15.17 15.55 -5.76
C ARG A 45 14.44 15.83 -4.46
N ALA A 46 15.08 15.46 -3.36
CA ALA A 46 14.74 15.79 -2.00
C ALA A 46 14.53 17.30 -1.85
N MET A 47 13.34 17.68 -1.40
CA MET A 47 12.94 19.07 -1.23
C MET A 47 12.79 19.38 0.25
N ARG A 48 13.42 20.46 0.72
CA ARG A 48 13.17 20.99 2.06
C ARG A 48 11.78 21.60 2.11
N ILE A 49 10.97 21.21 3.08
CA ILE A 49 9.61 21.72 3.25
C ILE A 49 9.43 22.40 4.62
N PRO A 50 8.53 23.38 4.76
CA PRO A 50 8.25 23.98 6.06
C PRO A 50 7.70 22.96 7.04
N TYR A 51 8.13 23.02 8.30
CA TYR A 51 7.60 22.17 9.38
C TYR A 51 6.10 22.40 9.65
N THR A 52 5.56 23.53 9.18
CA THR A 52 4.13 23.88 9.24
C THR A 52 3.30 23.15 8.18
N CYS A 53 3.94 22.46 7.23
CA CYS A 53 3.26 21.72 6.19
C CYS A 53 2.35 20.62 6.77
N PRO A 54 1.12 20.43 6.25
CA PRO A 54 0.22 19.37 6.69
C PRO A 54 0.82 17.96 6.65
N LEU A 55 1.76 17.71 5.73
CA LEU A 55 2.49 16.43 5.62
C LEU A 55 3.38 16.13 6.84
N VAL A 56 3.60 17.10 7.72
CA VAL A 56 4.48 17.03 8.90
C VAL A 56 3.69 16.88 10.21
N ARG A 57 2.36 17.04 10.18
CA ARG A 57 1.47 16.98 11.36
C ARG A 57 1.26 15.57 11.92
N ILE A 58 2.31 14.76 11.89
CA ILE A 58 2.42 13.38 12.36
C ILE A 58 2.98 13.33 13.80
N ARG A 59 3.41 14.48 14.33
CA ARG A 59 3.81 14.63 15.72
C ARG A 59 2.86 15.56 16.46
N PRO A 60 2.51 15.27 17.72
CA PRO A 60 1.92 16.27 18.59
C PRO A 60 2.87 17.47 18.72
N LEU A 61 2.30 18.67 18.66
CA LEU A 61 2.99 19.95 18.89
C LEU A 61 3.37 20.04 20.37
N VAL A 62 4.34 19.24 20.82
CA VAL A 62 5.04 19.54 22.06
C VAL A 62 5.81 20.82 21.78
N ALA A 63 5.53 21.88 22.54
CA ALA A 63 6.19 23.17 22.45
C ALA A 63 7.70 22.99 22.57
N ARG A 64 8.38 22.80 21.43
CA ARG A 64 9.82 22.68 21.34
C ARG A 64 10.33 23.97 20.70
N TYR A 65 11.32 24.56 21.36
CA TYR A 65 11.91 25.84 20.99
C TYR A 65 12.58 25.85 19.62
N VAL A 66 12.84 24.68 19.03
CA VAL A 66 13.51 24.52 17.75
C VAL A 66 12.62 23.77 16.76
N GLN A 67 12.39 24.39 15.61
CA GLN A 67 11.66 23.80 14.49
C GLN A 67 12.57 22.75 13.82
N PRO A 68 12.12 21.49 13.64
CA PRO A 68 12.92 20.49 12.96
C PRO A 68 13.05 20.83 11.48
N GLU A 69 14.18 20.46 10.89
CA GLU A 69 14.29 20.47 9.42
C GLU A 69 13.59 19.24 8.84
N VAL A 70 12.82 19.49 7.79
CA VAL A 70 11.97 18.51 7.14
C VAL A 70 12.29 18.46 5.65
N VAL A 71 12.36 17.25 5.14
CA VAL A 71 12.58 16.97 3.72
C VAL A 71 11.43 16.08 3.23
N ALA A 72 10.92 16.38 2.05
CA ALA A 72 9.94 15.59 1.34
C ALA A 72 10.50 15.13 -0.01
N LEU A 73 10.15 13.92 -0.40
CA LEU A 73 10.60 13.29 -1.63
C LEU A 73 9.45 12.55 -2.27
N ARG A 74 9.37 12.57 -3.60
CA ARG A 74 8.48 11.66 -4.31
C ARG A 74 9.08 10.26 -4.33
N VAL A 75 8.24 9.25 -4.13
CA VAL A 75 8.60 7.84 -4.27
C VAL A 75 7.74 7.27 -5.41
N PRO A 76 8.33 6.80 -6.52
CA PRO A 76 7.57 6.23 -7.62
C PRO A 76 6.85 4.97 -7.15
N LEU A 77 5.57 4.84 -7.46
CA LEU A 77 4.82 3.61 -7.25
C LEU A 77 4.93 2.76 -8.51
N LEU A 78 5.77 1.73 -8.43
CA LEU A 78 6.03 0.81 -9.54
C LEU A 78 4.86 -0.16 -9.66
N ASN A 79 4.03 0.03 -10.68
CA ASN A 79 2.97 -0.90 -11.02
C ASN A 79 3.55 -2.04 -11.87
N LEU A 80 3.60 -3.26 -11.32
CA LEU A 80 4.11 -4.45 -12.01
C LEU A 80 3.00 -5.48 -12.29
N SER A 81 1.74 -5.20 -11.95
CA SER A 81 0.66 -6.18 -12.04
C SER A 81 -0.02 -6.18 -13.42
N ASN A 82 0.07 -7.32 -14.12
CA ASN A 82 -0.78 -7.68 -15.27
C ASN A 82 -2.12 -8.30 -14.85
N PHE A 83 -2.31 -8.58 -13.56
CA PHE A 83 -3.60 -8.93 -12.97
C PHE A 83 -4.17 -7.65 -12.36
N GLN A 84 -5.36 -7.28 -12.80
CA GLN A 84 -5.95 -5.97 -12.54
C GLN A 84 -6.19 -5.76 -11.05
N ILE A 85 -5.31 -5.01 -10.40
CA ILE A 85 -5.67 -4.22 -9.23
C ILE A 85 -6.58 -3.09 -9.75
N ASN A 86 -7.87 -3.36 -9.88
CA ASN A 86 -8.91 -2.39 -10.24
C ASN A 86 -9.14 -1.31 -9.15
N ASP A 87 -8.15 -1.06 -8.28
CA ASP A 87 -8.27 -0.16 -7.13
C ASP A 87 -7.51 1.17 -7.29
N TRP A 88 -6.82 1.36 -8.42
CA TRP A 88 -6.16 2.61 -8.77
C TRP A 88 -6.88 3.26 -9.97
N PRO A 89 -7.10 4.58 -9.96
CA PRO A 89 -7.63 5.27 -11.14
C PRO A 89 -6.73 5.02 -12.34
N ASP A 90 -7.38 4.89 -13.51
CA ASP A 90 -6.89 4.35 -14.77
C ASP A 90 -5.44 4.72 -15.19
N VAL A 91 -4.83 3.75 -15.86
CA VAL A 91 -3.40 3.51 -16.02
C VAL A 91 -2.82 4.29 -17.20
N SER A 92 -2.18 5.43 -16.94
CA SER A 92 -1.07 5.96 -17.77
C SER A 92 -0.23 7.04 -17.08
N ALA A 93 -0.72 7.65 -15.99
CA ALA A 93 0.04 8.62 -15.22
C ALA A 93 0.93 7.91 -14.19
N LYS A 94 2.22 8.24 -14.15
CA LYS A 94 3.12 7.79 -13.08
C LYS A 94 2.53 8.19 -11.74
N SER A 95 2.18 7.21 -10.90
CA SER A 95 1.68 7.45 -9.55
C SER A 95 2.86 7.58 -8.59
N TYR A 96 2.76 8.53 -7.66
CA TYR A 96 3.81 8.84 -6.70
C TYR A 96 3.24 8.88 -5.29
N ALA A 97 3.99 8.31 -4.35
CA ALA A 97 3.86 8.57 -2.93
C ALA A 97 4.78 9.73 -2.53
N ILE A 98 4.57 10.27 -1.33
CA ILE A 98 5.49 11.24 -0.70
C ILE A 98 6.10 10.62 0.53
N MET A 99 7.43 10.49 0.56
CA MET A 99 8.18 10.20 1.77
C MET A 99 8.56 11.52 2.44
N VAL A 100 8.35 11.61 3.75
CA VAL A 100 8.70 12.78 4.57
C VAL A 100 9.69 12.34 5.65
N LEU A 101 10.85 12.99 5.69
CA LEU A 101 11.87 12.78 6.69
C LEU A 101 12.00 14.00 7.59
N ILE A 102 11.89 13.78 8.89
CA ILE A 102 11.96 14.83 9.91
C ILE A 102 13.16 14.53 10.80
N LEU A 103 14.10 15.47 10.87
CA LEU A 103 15.24 15.34 11.78
C LEU A 103 14.78 15.44 13.25
N PRO A 104 15.51 14.78 14.18
CA PRO A 104 15.31 14.99 15.61
C PRO A 104 15.42 16.48 15.97
N THR A 105 14.58 16.92 16.90
CA THR A 105 14.50 18.32 17.38
C THR A 105 15.44 18.61 18.55
N ASP A 106 16.31 17.65 18.89
CA ASP A 106 17.27 17.75 19.98
C ASP A 106 18.46 18.67 19.66
N SER A 107 18.56 19.15 18.42
CA SER A 107 19.62 20.02 17.94
C SER A 107 19.13 20.94 16.83
N THR A 108 19.89 22.00 16.54
CA THR A 108 19.72 22.87 15.36
C THR A 108 20.27 22.22 14.07
N ARG A 109 20.40 20.88 14.06
CA ARG A 109 20.99 20.12 12.98
C ARG A 109 20.22 20.38 11.69
N LYS A 110 20.99 20.53 10.62
CA LYS A 110 20.47 20.59 9.27
C LYS A 110 20.90 19.42 8.39
N TRP A 111 20.10 19.11 7.38
CA TRP A 111 20.41 18.24 6.27
C TRP A 111 21.56 18.85 5.47
N ARG A 112 22.65 18.10 5.36
CA ARG A 112 23.75 18.42 4.45
C ARG A 112 23.38 17.98 3.04
N ASP A 113 23.96 18.62 2.03
CA ASP A 113 23.57 18.36 0.65
C ASP A 113 23.86 16.92 0.21
N HIS A 114 24.96 16.32 0.66
CA HIS A 114 25.24 14.91 0.41
C HIS A 114 24.26 13.95 1.11
N GLU A 115 23.65 14.36 2.23
CA GLU A 115 22.60 13.57 2.87
C GLU A 115 21.31 13.64 2.03
N LEU A 116 21.02 14.76 1.39
CA LEU A 116 19.88 14.87 0.46
C LEU A 116 20.09 13.99 -0.78
N GLU A 117 21.28 14.04 -1.38
CA GLU A 117 21.64 13.19 -2.52
C GLU A 117 21.55 11.70 -2.18
N LEU A 118 21.96 11.31 -0.98
CA LEU A 118 21.82 9.93 -0.52
C LEU A 118 20.35 9.51 -0.44
N VAL A 119 19.48 10.37 0.12
CA VAL A 119 18.07 10.03 0.30
C VAL A 119 17.33 9.95 -1.04
N ASP A 120 17.76 10.68 -2.07
CA ASP A 120 17.22 10.53 -3.43
C ASP A 120 17.37 9.08 -3.92
N VAL A 121 18.53 8.46 -3.72
CA VAL A 121 18.76 7.05 -4.08
C VAL A 121 17.95 6.09 -3.20
N VAL A 122 17.78 6.43 -1.92
CA VAL A 122 16.96 5.63 -1.00
C VAL A 122 15.50 5.63 -1.43
N ALA A 123 14.97 6.74 -1.98
CA ALA A 123 13.60 6.80 -2.47
C ALA A 123 13.33 5.76 -3.57
N ASP A 124 14.29 5.51 -4.46
CA ASP A 124 14.17 4.48 -5.49
C ASP A 124 14.18 3.07 -4.87
N GLN A 125 14.98 2.83 -3.83
CA GLN A 125 14.98 1.55 -3.12
C GLN A 125 13.67 1.31 -2.35
N VAL A 126 13.10 2.37 -1.77
CA VAL A 126 11.78 2.31 -1.13
C VAL A 126 10.71 1.96 -2.18
N ALA A 127 10.78 2.53 -3.38
CA ALA A 127 9.86 2.18 -4.47
C ALA A 127 9.92 0.70 -4.84
N VAL A 128 11.12 0.12 -4.94
CA VAL A 128 11.30 -1.32 -5.21
C VAL A 128 10.71 -2.16 -4.07
N ALA A 129 10.99 -1.80 -2.82
CA ALA A 129 10.46 -2.51 -1.66
C ALA A 129 8.93 -2.47 -1.59
N LEU A 130 8.32 -1.31 -1.87
CA LEU A 130 6.86 -1.17 -1.94
C LEU A 130 6.26 -2.03 -3.05
N SER A 131 6.94 -2.12 -4.20
CA SER A 131 6.50 -2.98 -5.30
C SER A 131 6.54 -4.46 -4.92
N HIS A 132 7.62 -4.90 -4.29
CA HIS A 132 7.73 -6.27 -3.78
C HIS A 132 6.65 -6.58 -2.72
N ALA A 133 6.36 -5.63 -1.82
CA ALA A 133 5.28 -5.78 -0.84
C ALA A 133 3.91 -5.93 -1.53
N ALA A 134 3.61 -5.10 -2.54
CA ALA A 134 2.37 -5.19 -3.29
C ALA A 134 2.21 -6.55 -4.02
N ILE A 135 3.29 -7.04 -4.65
CA ILE A 135 3.29 -8.37 -5.31
C ILE A 135 3.04 -9.48 -4.29
N LEU A 136 3.67 -9.39 -3.10
CA LEU A 136 3.48 -10.39 -2.05
C LEU A 136 2.03 -10.41 -1.54
N GLU A 137 1.45 -9.24 -1.27
CA GLU A 137 0.04 -9.12 -0.87
C GLU A 137 -0.91 -9.69 -1.92
N GLU A 138 -0.65 -9.45 -3.20
CA GLU A 138 -1.42 -10.02 -4.31
C GLU A 138 -1.29 -11.55 -4.37
N SER A 139 -0.07 -12.08 -4.24
CA SER A 139 0.18 -13.52 -4.23
C SER A 139 -0.53 -14.21 -3.06
N MET A 140 -0.53 -13.59 -1.88
CA MET A 140 -1.23 -14.12 -0.70
C MET A 140 -2.74 -14.15 -0.94
N ARG A 141 -3.31 -13.06 -1.46
CA ARG A 141 -4.74 -12.99 -1.79
C ARG A 141 -5.15 -14.04 -2.82
N ALA A 142 -4.35 -14.23 -3.88
CA ALA A 142 -4.61 -15.26 -4.88
C ALA A 142 -4.55 -16.67 -4.29
N SER A 143 -3.59 -16.92 -3.37
CA SER A 143 -3.51 -18.18 -2.63
C SER A 143 -4.78 -18.43 -1.80
N ASP A 144 -5.27 -17.42 -1.07
CA ASP A 144 -6.48 -17.54 -0.26
C ASP A 144 -7.72 -17.86 -1.12
N GLN A 145 -7.85 -17.20 -2.28
CA GLN A 145 -8.94 -17.48 -3.23
C GLN A 145 -8.89 -18.90 -3.79
N LEU A 146 -7.69 -19.42 -4.08
CA LEU A 146 -7.54 -20.80 -4.55
C LEU A 146 -7.91 -21.82 -3.48
N VAL A 147 -7.60 -21.55 -2.22
CA VAL A 147 -8.01 -22.40 -1.09
C VAL A 147 -9.53 -22.44 -0.96
N GLU A 148 -10.19 -21.29 -1.06
CA GLU A 148 -11.65 -21.20 -1.02
C GLU A 148 -12.30 -21.97 -2.18
N GLN A 149 -11.81 -21.77 -3.40
CA GLN A 149 -12.31 -22.46 -4.60
C GLN A 149 -12.13 -23.98 -4.53
N ASN A 150 -10.98 -24.45 -4.08
CA ASN A 150 -10.74 -25.89 -3.91
C ASN A 150 -11.71 -26.51 -2.90
N GLY A 151 -12.00 -25.82 -1.79
CA GLY A 151 -12.99 -26.27 -0.81
C GLY A 151 -14.40 -26.39 -1.40
N ALA A 152 -14.82 -25.41 -2.19
CA ALA A 152 -16.10 -25.43 -2.89
C ALA A 152 -16.18 -26.57 -3.93
N LEU A 153 -15.11 -26.80 -4.69
CA LEU A 153 -15.03 -27.89 -5.65
C LEU A 153 -15.09 -29.27 -4.98
N ASP A 154 -14.39 -29.46 -3.86
CA ASP A 154 -14.41 -30.72 -3.11
C ASP A 154 -15.81 -31.01 -2.54
N LEU A 155 -16.54 -29.98 -2.09
CA LEU A 155 -17.92 -30.13 -1.67
C LEU A 155 -18.81 -30.56 -2.84
N ALA A 156 -18.77 -29.85 -3.96
CA ALA A 156 -19.57 -30.15 -5.14
C ALA A 156 -19.29 -31.57 -5.68
N ARG A 157 -18.01 -31.98 -5.63
CA ARG A 157 -17.60 -33.33 -6.01
C ARG A 157 -18.24 -34.39 -5.10
N ARG A 158 -18.18 -34.23 -3.78
CA ARG A 158 -18.79 -35.18 -2.83
C ARG A 158 -20.30 -35.28 -2.99
N GLU A 159 -20.98 -34.16 -3.22
CA GLU A 159 -22.42 -34.15 -3.50
C GLU A 159 -22.77 -34.93 -4.77
N ALA A 160 -21.99 -34.75 -5.84
CA ALA A 160 -22.16 -35.51 -7.07
C ALA A 160 -21.91 -37.02 -6.86
N GLU A 161 -20.87 -37.39 -6.11
CA GLU A 161 -20.57 -38.79 -5.78
C GLU A 161 -21.71 -39.44 -4.98
N LEU A 162 -22.26 -38.75 -3.97
CA LEU A 162 -23.42 -39.23 -3.20
C LEU A 162 -24.67 -39.41 -4.07
N ALA A 163 -24.95 -38.47 -4.98
CA ALA A 163 -26.08 -38.57 -5.89
C ALA A 163 -25.94 -39.77 -6.85
N ILE A 164 -24.73 -40.05 -7.34
CA ILE A 164 -24.43 -41.22 -8.18
C ILE A 164 -24.62 -42.51 -7.39
N HIS A 165 -24.12 -42.58 -6.15
CA HIS A 165 -24.29 -43.74 -5.29
C HIS A 165 -25.76 -44.03 -5.00
N ALA A 166 -26.52 -43.01 -4.56
CA ALA A 166 -27.96 -43.15 -4.32
C ALA A 166 -28.69 -43.66 -5.57
N ARG A 167 -28.39 -43.10 -6.76
CA ARG A 167 -28.95 -43.58 -8.03
C ARG A 167 -28.66 -45.06 -8.28
N ASN A 168 -27.42 -45.50 -8.05
CA ASN A 168 -27.02 -46.88 -8.28
C ASN A 168 -27.70 -47.84 -7.29
N ASP A 169 -27.83 -47.46 -6.02
CA ASP A 169 -28.54 -48.24 -5.01
C ASP A 169 -30.02 -48.40 -5.37
N PHE A 170 -30.69 -47.32 -5.82
CA PHE A 170 -32.06 -47.40 -6.33
C PHE A 170 -32.19 -48.39 -7.50
N LEU A 171 -31.28 -48.35 -8.47
CA LEU A 171 -31.30 -49.28 -9.61
C LEU A 171 -31.05 -50.73 -9.18
N ALA A 172 -30.18 -50.95 -8.19
CA ALA A 172 -29.91 -52.29 -7.66
C ALA A 172 -31.16 -52.89 -6.98
N VAL A 173 -31.88 -52.10 -6.18
CA VAL A 173 -33.14 -52.51 -5.56
C VAL A 173 -34.18 -52.86 -6.64
N MET A 174 -34.39 -52.01 -7.63
CA MET A 174 -35.36 -52.29 -8.71
C MET A 174 -35.02 -53.54 -9.53
N ASN A 175 -33.74 -53.77 -9.82
CA ASN A 175 -33.32 -54.97 -10.54
C ASN A 175 -33.54 -56.25 -9.72
N HIS A 176 -33.46 -56.18 -8.40
CA HIS A 176 -33.73 -57.33 -7.54
C HIS A 176 -35.24 -57.64 -7.46
N GLU A 177 -36.09 -56.61 -7.45
CA GLU A 177 -37.55 -56.77 -7.38
C GLU A 177 -38.20 -57.23 -8.70
N MET A 178 -37.57 -56.96 -9.85
CA MET A 178 -38.08 -57.42 -11.16
C MET A 178 -37.68 -58.86 -11.53
N ARG A 179 -36.92 -59.55 -10.67
CA ARG A 179 -36.38 -60.89 -10.93
C ARG A 179 -37.11 -61.95 -10.11
#